data_AF-A0A5S9MDW5-F1
#
_entry.id   AF-A0A5S9MDW5-F1
#
_cell.length_a   1.000
_cell.length_b   1.000
_cell.length_c   1.000
_cell.angle_alpha   90.00
_cell.angle_beta   90.00
_cell.angle_gamma   90.00
#
_symmetry.space_group_name_H-M   'P 1'
#
loop_
_entity.id
_entity.type
_entity.pdbx_description
1 polymer ?
#
loop_
_entity_poly.entity_id
_entity_poly.type
_entity_poly.pdbx_seq_one_letter_code
_entity_poly.pdbx_strand_id
1 'polypeptide(L)'
;MSTHCVDEVPFRFYKENIMTTDAEKSFHDIRLNKQQDLFIQLNFRSAYRSPEYAAVLETNPHIPKDLYENEKDKDLAEKVLEHSIATFQKERLMKEIDEALDRHDQETFNKLAKKLSLLS
;
A
#
# COMPACT_ATOMS: atom_id res chain seq x y z
N MET A 1 -6.04 -1.62 -9.07
CA MET A 1 -5.92 -3.11 -9.03
C MET A 1 -5.44 -3.48 -7.63
N SER A 2 -5.92 -4.57 -7.06
CA SER A 2 -5.67 -4.91 -5.66
C SER A 2 -5.13 -6.33 -5.52
N THR A 3 -4.21 -6.52 -4.58
CA THR A 3 -3.64 -7.83 -4.22
C THR A 3 -4.50 -8.54 -3.18
N HIS A 4 -4.30 -9.85 -2.99
CA HIS A 4 -5.07 -10.64 -2.02
C HIS A 4 -4.86 -10.26 -0.55
N CYS A 5 -3.87 -9.41 -0.25
CA CYS A 5 -3.54 -8.99 1.10
C CYS A 5 -4.18 -7.65 1.52
N VAL A 6 -5.13 -7.15 0.72
CA VAL A 6 -5.94 -5.95 1.01
C VAL A 6 -7.42 -6.24 0.74
N ASP A 7 -8.32 -5.56 1.45
CA ASP A 7 -9.78 -5.78 1.37
C ASP A 7 -10.45 -5.06 0.18
N GLU A 8 -9.66 -4.38 -0.66
CA GLU A 8 -10.18 -3.60 -1.79
C GLU A 8 -10.55 -4.49 -2.99
N VAL A 9 -11.48 -3.99 -3.81
CA VAL A 9 -11.95 -4.71 -5.01
C VAL A 9 -10.76 -5.05 -5.92
N PRO A 10 -10.67 -6.30 -6.43
CA PRO A 10 -9.50 -6.75 -7.21
C PRO A 10 -9.20 -5.88 -8.43
N PHE A 11 -10.24 -5.48 -9.17
CA PHE A 11 -10.09 -4.75 -10.41
C PHE A 11 -11.22 -3.75 -10.62
N ARG A 12 -10.84 -2.54 -11.05
CA ARG A 12 -11.75 -1.48 -11.50
C ARG A 12 -11.09 -0.75 -12.66
N PHE A 13 -11.85 -0.50 -13.71
CA PHE A 13 -11.46 0.31 -14.85
C PHE A 13 -12.46 1.43 -15.05
N TYR A 14 -11.95 2.65 -15.19
CA TYR A 14 -12.71 3.86 -15.38
C TYR A 14 -12.38 4.43 -16.75
N LYS A 15 -13.40 4.64 -17.58
CA LYS A 15 -13.29 5.31 -18.87
C LYS A 15 -14.43 6.31 -18.98
N GLU A 16 -14.09 7.59 -18.84
CA GLU A 16 -15.08 8.69 -18.79
C GLU A 16 -16.19 8.40 -17.76
N ASN A 17 -17.42 8.18 -18.22
CA ASN A 17 -18.59 7.92 -17.39
C ASN A 17 -18.86 6.42 -17.14
N ILE A 18 -18.02 5.54 -17.69
CA ILE A 18 -18.19 4.09 -17.59
C ILE A 18 -17.20 3.55 -16.55
N MET A 19 -17.73 2.80 -15.59
CA MET A 19 -16.96 2.01 -14.65
C MET A 19 -17.28 0.53 -14.86
N THR A 20 -16.25 -0.29 -14.97
CA THR A 20 -16.38 -1.74 -15.11
C THR A 20 -15.40 -2.47 -14.19
N THR A 21 -15.81 -3.64 -13.72
CA THR A 21 -14.97 -4.58 -12.97
C THR A 21 -14.53 -5.77 -13.83
N ASP A 22 -14.97 -5.82 -15.09
CA ASP A 22 -14.60 -6.85 -16.07
C ASP A 22 -13.21 -6.55 -16.65
N ALA A 23 -12.22 -7.34 -16.24
CA ALA A 23 -10.84 -7.20 -16.67
C ALA A 23 -10.64 -7.55 -18.15
N GLU A 24 -11.40 -8.49 -18.71
CA GLU A 24 -11.24 -8.91 -20.10
C GLU A 24 -11.71 -7.82 -21.06
N LYS A 25 -12.87 -7.21 -20.79
CA LYS A 25 -13.36 -6.06 -21.57
C LYS A 25 -12.43 -4.87 -21.47
N SER A 26 -11.92 -4.60 -20.27
CA SER A 26 -10.97 -3.50 -20.04
C SER A 26 -9.66 -3.74 -20.80
N PHE A 27 -9.14 -4.96 -20.78
CA PHE A 27 -7.95 -5.34 -21.54
C PHE A 27 -8.15 -5.20 -23.05
N HIS A 28 -9.31 -5.62 -23.56
CA HIS A 28 -9.65 -5.44 -24.97
C HIS A 28 -9.69 -3.96 -25.37
N ASP A 29 -10.31 -3.11 -24.54
CA ASP A 29 -10.42 -1.67 -24.79
C ASP A 29 -9.05 -0.98 -24.77
N ILE A 30 -8.21 -1.27 -23.77
CA ILE A 30 -6.83 -0.73 -23.68
C ILE A 30 -6.00 -1.15 -24.90
N ARG A 31 -6.16 -2.39 -25.38
CA ARG A 31 -5.44 -2.89 -26.56
C ARG A 31 -5.80 -2.12 -27.83
N LEU A 32 -7.04 -1.66 -27.96
CA LEU A 32 -7.52 -0.86 -29.09
C LEU A 32 -7.11 0.62 -28.97
N ASN A 33 -7.14 1.17 -27.75
CA ASN A 33 -6.95 2.60 -27.49
C ASN A 33 -5.53 2.94 -26.96
N LYS A 34 -4.49 2.47 -27.65
CA LYS A 34 -3.09 2.60 -27.18
C LYS A 34 -2.54 4.03 -27.09
N GLN A 35 -3.22 4.99 -27.69
CA GLN A 35 -2.78 6.40 -27.70
C GLN A 35 -3.34 7.21 -26.53
N GLN A 36 -4.22 6.63 -25.71
CA GLN A 36 -4.78 7.29 -24.54
C GLN A 36 -3.90 7.05 -23.32
N ASP A 37 -3.76 8.08 -22.48
CA ASP A 37 -3.03 7.97 -21.23
C ASP A 37 -3.75 7.02 -20.27
N LEU A 38 -2.98 6.15 -19.61
CA LEU A 38 -3.48 5.16 -18.68
C LEU A 38 -2.93 5.41 -17.29
N PHE A 39 -3.82 5.67 -16.34
CA PHE A 39 -3.46 5.83 -14.93
C PHE A 39 -3.67 4.51 -14.19
N ILE A 40 -2.61 4.00 -13.55
CA ILE A 40 -2.64 2.71 -12.84
C ILE A 40 -2.38 2.95 -11.36
N GLN A 41 -3.31 2.49 -10.53
CA GLN A 41 -3.13 2.41 -9.08
C GLN A 41 -3.04 0.94 -8.65
N LEU A 42 -2.02 0.61 -7.87
CA LEU A 42 -1.84 -0.70 -7.26
C LEU A 42 -2.09 -0.63 -5.75
N ASN A 43 -2.96 -1.49 -5.26
CA ASN A 43 -3.24 -1.62 -3.84
C ASN A 43 -2.65 -2.92 -3.31
N PHE A 44 -1.68 -2.80 -2.43
CA PHE A 44 -1.03 -3.94 -1.82
C PHE A 44 -0.51 -3.61 -0.44
N ARG A 45 -0.37 -4.65 0.38
CA ARG A 45 0.22 -4.51 1.71
C ARG A 45 1.64 -3.98 1.57
N SER A 46 1.97 -2.97 2.36
CA SER A 46 3.31 -2.36 2.38
C SER A 46 3.66 -1.57 1.11
N ALA A 47 2.69 -1.03 0.37
CA ALA A 47 2.95 -0.13 -0.76
C ALA A 47 3.89 1.02 -0.40
N TYR A 48 3.68 1.61 0.78
CA TYR A 48 4.50 2.69 1.33
C TYR A 48 5.89 2.26 1.83
N ARG A 49 6.24 0.97 1.77
CA ARG A 49 7.55 0.45 2.21
C ARG A 49 8.48 0.15 1.04
N SER A 50 7.97 0.09 -0.19
CA SER A 50 8.79 -0.18 -1.38
C SER A 50 9.26 1.16 -1.95
N PRO A 51 10.57 1.49 -1.83
CA PRO A 51 11.12 2.68 -2.46
C PRO A 51 10.96 2.64 -3.99
N GLU A 52 10.96 1.45 -4.58
CA GLU A 52 10.74 1.24 -6.01
C GLU A 52 9.33 1.64 -6.42
N TYR A 53 8.32 1.30 -5.60
CA TYR A 53 6.96 1.74 -5.83
C TYR A 53 6.83 3.26 -5.68
N ALA A 54 7.41 3.85 -4.64
CA ALA A 54 7.41 5.30 -4.44
C ALA A 54 8.10 6.06 -5.60
N ALA A 55 9.18 5.49 -6.16
CA ALA A 55 9.94 6.10 -7.25
C ALA A 55 9.18 6.17 -8.59
N VAL A 56 8.17 5.32 -8.79
CA VAL A 56 7.35 5.30 -10.02
C VAL A 56 6.00 6.01 -9.86
N LEU A 57 5.72 6.62 -8.70
CA LEU A 57 4.51 7.40 -8.51
C LEU A 57 4.61 8.72 -9.27
N GLU A 58 3.59 9.01 -10.07
CA GLU A 58 3.46 10.26 -10.81
C GLU A 58 2.28 11.09 -10.29
N THR A 59 2.39 12.41 -10.44
CA THR A 59 1.36 13.34 -10.01
C THR A 59 0.13 13.23 -10.93
N ASN A 60 -1.05 12.99 -10.36
CA ASN A 60 -2.28 12.80 -11.15
C ASN A 60 -2.92 14.15 -11.60
N PRO A 61 -2.83 14.52 -12.89
CA PRO A 61 -3.27 15.84 -13.42
C PRO A 61 -4.77 16.09 -13.32
N HIS A 62 -5.57 15.05 -13.05
CA HIS A 62 -7.02 15.12 -12.96
C HIS A 62 -7.54 15.35 -11.54
N ILE A 63 -6.65 15.46 -10.55
CA ILE A 63 -7.05 15.89 -9.20
C ILE A 63 -7.42 17.39 -9.27
N PRO A 64 -8.58 17.82 -8.73
CA PRO A 64 -8.95 19.23 -8.67
C PRO A 64 -7.85 20.07 -7.99
N LYS A 65 -7.57 21.27 -8.50
CA LYS A 65 -6.46 22.12 -7.99
C LYS A 65 -6.59 22.49 -6.50
N ASP A 66 -7.81 22.47 -5.97
CA ASP A 66 -8.09 22.70 -4.54
C ASP A 66 -7.55 21.56 -3.63
N LEU A 67 -7.18 20.43 -4.22
CA LEU A 67 -6.57 19.27 -3.57
C LEU A 67 -5.06 19.20 -3.80
N TYR A 68 -4.46 20.19 -4.44
CA TYR A 68 -3.12 20.14 -5.06
C TYR A 68 -2.09 21.03 -4.37
N GLU A 69 -2.29 21.36 -3.10
CA GLU A 69 -1.25 22.05 -2.35
C GLU A 69 -0.08 21.09 -2.08
N ASN A 70 1.14 21.63 -2.26
CA ASN A 70 2.46 21.01 -2.03
C ASN A 70 2.62 20.21 -0.72
N GLU A 71 1.64 20.27 0.18
CA GLU A 71 1.55 19.43 1.37
C GLU A 71 1.39 17.96 1.04
N LYS A 72 0.71 17.57 -0.06
CA LYS A 72 0.46 16.14 -0.33
C LYS A 72 1.70 15.30 -0.60
N ASP A 73 2.68 15.85 -1.31
CA ASP A 73 3.94 15.14 -1.57
C ASP A 73 4.77 15.02 -0.28
N LYS A 74 4.71 16.04 0.58
CA LYS A 74 5.34 16.01 1.91
C LYS A 74 4.64 15.01 2.84
N ASP A 75 3.31 15.03 2.87
CA ASP A 75 2.46 14.07 3.57
C ASP A 75 2.71 12.64 3.08
N LEU A 76 2.91 12.46 1.77
CA LEU A 76 3.19 11.15 1.20
C LEU A 76 4.56 10.65 1.67
N ALA A 77 5.59 11.50 1.64
CA ALA A 77 6.91 11.16 2.17
C ALA A 77 6.87 10.87 3.68
N GLU A 78 6.09 11.64 4.44
CA GLU A 78 5.89 11.44 5.88
C GLU A 78 5.15 10.13 6.17
N LYS A 79 4.06 9.84 5.45
CA LYS A 79 3.33 8.57 5.55
C LYS A 79 4.20 7.39 5.16
N VAL A 80 5.03 7.51 4.12
CA VAL A 80 6.02 6.50 3.72
C VAL A 80 7.00 6.21 4.85
N LEU A 81 7.53 7.26 5.47
CA LEU A 81 8.46 7.14 6.59
C LEU A 81 7.79 6.52 7.83
N GLU A 82 6.64 7.04 8.24
CA GLU A 82 5.88 6.55 9.39
C GLU A 82 5.47 5.08 9.23
N HIS A 83 4.90 4.72 8.07
CA HIS A 83 4.54 3.33 7.79
C HIS A 83 5.75 2.41 7.76
N SER A 84 6.88 2.87 7.20
CA SER A 84 8.12 2.09 7.17
C SER A 84 8.65 1.84 8.58
N ILE A 85 8.65 2.84 9.46
CA ILE A 85 9.09 2.72 10.85
C ILE A 85 8.15 1.80 11.64
N ALA A 86 6.83 2.02 11.58
CA ALA A 86 5.85 1.23 12.31
C ALA A 86 5.91 -0.25 11.90
N THR A 87 6.00 -0.52 10.60
CA THR A 87 6.11 -1.89 10.07
C THR A 87 7.43 -2.55 10.47
N PHE A 88 8.55 -1.83 10.39
CA PHE A 88 9.85 -2.35 10.82
C PHE A 88 9.87 -2.72 12.30
N GLN A 89 9.29 -1.87 13.16
CA GLN A 89 9.16 -2.17 14.60
C GLN A 89 8.29 -3.41 14.84
N LYS A 90 7.18 -3.54 14.12
CA LYS A 90 6.28 -4.69 14.23
C LYS A 90 6.98 -6.00 13.82
N GLU A 91 7.67 -5.99 12.68
CA GLU A 91 8.41 -7.19 12.22
C GLU A 91 9.55 -7.57 13.15
N ARG A 92 10.27 -6.58 13.69
CA ARG A 92 11.32 -6.84 14.67
C ARG A 92 10.76 -7.49 15.93
N LEU A 93 9.64 -6.97 16.44
CA LEU A 93 8.96 -7.55 17.60
C LEU A 93 8.47 -8.98 17.32
N MET A 94 7.89 -9.24 16.15
CA MET A 94 7.45 -10.60 15.78
C MET A 94 8.64 -11.57 15.72
N LYS A 95 9.76 -11.15 15.14
CA LYS A 95 10.98 -11.96 15.11
C LYS A 95 11.54 -12.24 16.51
N GLU A 96 11.60 -11.23 17.37
CA GLU A 96 12.04 -11.38 18.76
C GLU A 96 11.08 -12.30 19.57
N ILE A 97 9.78 -12.27 19.27
CA ILE A 97 8.77 -13.16 19.86
C ILE A 97 9.01 -14.61 19.42
N ASP A 98 9.20 -14.84 18.13
CA ASP A 98 9.48 -16.18 17.58
C ASP A 98 10.77 -16.75 18.20
N GLU A 99 11.81 -15.94 18.31
CA GLU A 99 13.07 -16.35 18.96
C GLU A 99 12.93 -16.62 20.48
N ALA A 100 11.99 -15.96 21.16
CA ALA A 100 11.68 -16.23 22.57
C ALA A 100 10.88 -17.54 22.72
N LEU A 101 9.98 -17.83 21.79
CA LEU A 101 9.24 -19.10 21.74
C LEU A 101 10.20 -20.27 21.50
N ASP A 102 11.12 -20.15 20.55
CA ASP A 102 12.15 -21.17 20.25
C ASP A 102 13.03 -21.48 21.47
N ARG A 103 13.27 -20.47 22.30
CA ARG A 103 14.05 -20.59 23.54
C ARG A 103 13.21 -20.96 24.77
N HIS A 104 11.91 -21.16 24.60
CA HIS A 104 10.94 -21.36 25.69
C HIS A 104 10.98 -20.28 26.78
N ASP A 105 11.38 -19.05 26.42
CA ASP A 105 11.47 -17.92 27.34
C ASP A 105 10.10 -17.21 27.44
N GLN A 106 9.28 -17.71 28.37
CA GLN A 106 7.96 -17.15 28.66
C GLN A 106 7.98 -15.70 29.16
N GLU A 107 9.06 -15.28 29.83
CA GLU A 107 9.13 -13.95 30.41
C GLU A 107 9.35 -12.90 29.30
N THR A 108 10.28 -13.19 28.39
CA THR A 108 10.58 -12.35 27.23
C THR A 108 9.41 -12.36 26.25
N PHE A 109 8.80 -13.52 26.00
CA PHE A 109 7.58 -13.61 25.18
C PHE A 109 6.46 -12.71 25.70
N ASN A 110 6.11 -12.78 26.99
CA ASN A 110 5.03 -11.97 27.56
C ASN A 110 5.32 -10.46 27.49
N LYS A 111 6.58 -10.04 27.68
CA LYS A 111 6.98 -8.64 27.55
C LYS A 111 6.84 -8.14 26.11
N LEU A 112 7.31 -8.94 25.14
CA LEU A 112 7.28 -8.58 23.73
C LEU A 112 5.87 -8.64 23.14
N ALA A 113 5.07 -9.65 23.49
CA ALA A 113 3.67 -9.80 23.08
C ALA A 113 2.81 -8.63 23.58
N LYS A 114 3.03 -8.19 24.83
CA LYS A 114 2.36 -7.01 25.39
C LYS A 114 2.78 -5.72 24.68
N LYS A 115 4.05 -5.62 24.29
CA LYS A 115 4.57 -4.48 23.51
C LYS A 115 4.00 -4.46 22.09
N LEU A 116 3.81 -5.63 21.48
CA LEU A 116 3.16 -5.77 20.17
C LEU A 116 1.68 -5.39 20.24
N SER A 117 0.95 -5.79 21.30
CA SER A 117 -0.47 -5.42 21.47
C SER A 117 -0.71 -3.94 21.74
N LEU A 118 0.29 -3.24 22.29
CA LEU A 118 0.27 -1.78 22.48
C LEU A 118 0.58 -1.01 21.19
N LEU A 119 1.14 -1.69 20.18
CA LEU A 119 1.51 -1.12 18.88
C LEU A 119 0.45 -1.36 17.78
N SER A 120 -0.56 -2.20 18.03
CA SER A 120 -1.69 -2.47 17.13
C SER A 120 -2.87 -1.55 17.39
#